data_AF-A0A2I3SS64-F1
#
_entry.id   AF-A0A2I3SS64-F1
#
_cell.length_a   1.000
_cell.length_b   1.000
_cell.length_c   1.000
_cell.angle_alpha   90.00
_cell.angle_beta   90.00
_cell.angle_gamma   90.00
#
_symmetry.space_group_name_H-M   'P 1'
#
loop_
_entity.id
_entity.type
_entity.pdbx_description
1 polymer ?
#
loop_
_entity_poly.entity_id
_entity_poly.type
_entity_poly.pdbx_seq_one_letter_code
_entity_poly.pdbx_strand_id
1 'polypeptide(L)'
;MAAAEGVNCIMEVSCGQAESSEKPNVEGMTSKDYYFDSYTHFGNSMFHNRHLFKDKVVLDVGSDTSILCMFAVIGIECSSSSDYAVKIVEANKLDHLVTITKGKVEEIELPVEKVNIIISKWMVHAQHCALCPDKWLEVDIYTVKVEDLTFTSPFCLQVKQNDYVHTQVAYFNIEFMHCHKRTGGTGFSTIPESLYTHWKQTVFYMEDYLTLKTGEEIFGTIGMRPNAKNWDRDFTINLHFRGHLCDLSCSTDYRMC
;
A
#
# COMPACT_ATOMS: atom_id res chain seq x y z
N MET A 1 29.51 29.83 24.78
CA MET A 1 28.14 29.64 25.30
C MET A 1 27.25 30.68 24.63
N ALA A 2 26.62 30.31 23.52
CA ALA A 2 25.53 31.07 22.93
C ALA A 2 24.38 30.07 22.79
N ALA A 3 23.26 30.38 23.44
CA ALA A 3 22.08 29.55 23.47
C ALA A 3 21.52 29.40 22.05
N ALA A 4 21.30 28.15 21.61
CA ALA A 4 20.51 27.88 20.42
C ALA A 4 19.06 28.20 20.75
N GLU A 5 18.55 29.29 20.18
CA GLU A 5 17.12 29.61 20.21
C GLU A 5 16.37 28.52 19.45
N GLY A 6 15.53 27.78 20.19
CA GLY A 6 14.67 26.75 19.62
C GLY A 6 13.63 27.38 18.70
N VAL A 7 13.77 27.18 17.40
CA VAL A 7 12.76 27.54 16.41
C VAL A 7 11.62 26.53 16.51
N ASN A 8 10.65 26.86 17.36
CA ASN A 8 9.42 26.12 17.54
C ASN A 8 8.45 26.50 16.42
N CYS A 9 8.54 25.86 15.25
CA CYS A 9 7.60 26.07 14.15
C CYS A 9 6.84 24.78 13.82
N ILE A 10 5.81 24.51 14.60
CA ILE A 10 4.72 23.63 14.17
C ILE A 10 3.90 24.47 13.20
N MET A 11 3.96 24.18 11.88
CA MET A 11 3.05 24.83 10.93
C MET A 11 1.61 24.47 11.31
N GLU A 12 0.83 25.46 11.75
CA GLU A 12 -0.62 25.43 11.64
C GLU A 12 -0.98 25.55 10.15
N VAL A 13 -0.91 24.44 9.43
CA VAL A 13 -1.75 24.29 8.24
C VAL A 13 -3.17 24.15 8.78
N SER A 14 -3.94 25.23 8.78
CA SER A 14 -5.38 25.14 8.98
C SER A 14 -5.97 24.46 7.73
N CYS A 15 -5.97 23.13 7.75
CA CYS A 15 -6.94 22.40 6.95
C CYS A 15 -8.27 22.64 7.67
N GLY A 16 -9.08 23.57 7.16
CA GLY A 16 -10.38 23.85 7.75
C GLY A 16 -11.10 22.52 8.00
N GLN A 17 -11.45 22.26 9.26
CA GLN A 17 -12.30 21.13 9.60
C GLN A 17 -13.66 21.36 8.95
N ALA A 18 -13.84 20.87 7.73
CA ALA A 18 -15.15 20.44 7.31
C ALA A 18 -15.36 19.07 7.95
N GLU A 19 -15.79 19.05 9.22
CA GLU A 19 -16.59 17.93 9.71
C GLU A 19 -17.95 18.01 8.99
N SER A 20 -17.97 17.61 7.72
CA SER A 20 -19.22 17.16 7.11
C SER A 20 -19.37 15.70 7.46
N SER A 21 -20.34 15.38 8.31
CA SER A 21 -20.81 14.02 8.58
C SER A 21 -21.47 13.35 7.36
N GLU A 22 -21.43 13.98 6.19
CA GLU A 22 -21.95 13.45 4.95
C GLU A 22 -20.85 12.66 4.23
N LYS A 23 -21.11 11.36 4.04
CA LYS A 23 -20.32 10.53 3.14
C LYS A 23 -20.36 11.17 1.75
N PRO A 24 -19.22 11.39 1.08
CA PRO A 24 -19.23 11.95 -0.26
C PRO A 24 -20.05 11.07 -1.19
N ASN A 25 -20.87 11.69 -2.05
CA ASN A 25 -21.75 10.97 -2.95
C ASN A 25 -20.91 10.20 -3.99
N VAL A 26 -20.92 8.87 -3.90
CA VAL A 26 -20.06 7.95 -4.65
C VAL A 26 -20.25 8.10 -6.17
N GLU A 27 -21.45 8.48 -6.62
CA GLU A 27 -21.81 8.62 -8.04
C GLU A 27 -21.06 9.74 -8.77
N GLY A 28 -20.42 10.68 -8.05
CA GLY A 28 -19.68 11.80 -8.64
C GLY A 28 -18.16 11.72 -8.54
N MET A 29 -17.61 10.71 -7.87
CA MET A 29 -16.17 10.63 -7.58
C MET A 29 -15.39 9.99 -8.73
N THR A 30 -14.30 10.63 -9.12
CA THR A 30 -13.38 10.16 -10.16
C THR A 30 -12.21 9.37 -9.56
N SER A 31 -11.45 8.65 -10.38
CA SER A 31 -10.23 7.96 -9.94
C SER A 31 -9.19 8.90 -9.30
N LYS A 32 -9.22 10.20 -9.62
CA LYS A 32 -8.37 11.21 -8.98
C LYS A 32 -8.76 11.44 -7.52
N ASP A 33 -10.06 11.54 -7.24
CA ASP A 33 -10.57 11.82 -5.89
C ASP A 33 -10.18 10.69 -4.93
N TYR A 34 -10.22 9.45 -5.40
CA TYR A 34 -9.78 8.28 -4.63
C TYR A 34 -8.26 8.11 -4.53
N TYR A 35 -7.50 8.57 -5.53
CA TYR A 35 -6.05 8.66 -5.40
C TYR A 35 -5.72 9.58 -4.22
N PHE A 36 -6.31 10.78 -4.18
CA PHE A 36 -6.15 11.71 -3.07
C PHE A 36 -6.65 11.14 -1.75
N ASP A 37 -7.75 10.39 -1.73
CA ASP A 37 -8.26 9.76 -0.50
C ASP A 37 -7.30 8.70 0.05
N SER A 38 -6.63 7.91 -0.80
CA SER A 38 -5.56 7.03 -0.31
C SER A 38 -4.39 7.80 0.33
N TYR A 39 -4.07 9.00 -0.18
CA TYR A 39 -3.09 9.91 0.45
C TYR A 39 -3.60 10.54 1.74
N THR A 40 -4.91 10.59 2.00
CA THR A 40 -5.41 11.09 3.30
C THR A 40 -4.97 10.19 4.44
N HIS A 41 -4.88 8.87 4.23
CA HIS A 41 -4.37 7.94 5.24
C HIS A 41 -2.89 8.17 5.55
N PHE A 42 -2.05 8.36 4.53
CA PHE A 42 -0.64 8.73 4.72
C PHE A 42 -0.52 10.11 5.39
N GLY A 43 -1.28 11.10 4.94
CA GLY A 43 -1.33 12.43 5.54
C GLY A 43 -1.72 12.37 7.02
N ASN A 44 -2.79 11.65 7.35
CA ASN A 44 -3.29 11.48 8.72
C ASN A 44 -2.29 10.75 9.62
N SER A 45 -1.56 9.75 9.10
CA SER A 45 -0.53 9.05 9.86
C SER A 45 0.63 9.97 10.25
N MET A 46 0.90 11.01 9.47
CA MET A 46 1.91 12.04 9.78
C MET A 46 1.32 13.19 10.64
N PHE A 47 0.22 13.80 10.18
CA PHE A 47 -0.39 14.98 10.81
C PHE A 47 -0.91 14.74 12.23
N HIS A 48 -1.48 13.57 12.52
CA HIS A 48 -1.94 13.25 13.87
C HIS A 48 -0.82 12.75 14.79
N ASN A 49 0.39 12.54 14.24
CA ASN A 49 1.53 12.01 14.96
C ASN A 49 2.77 12.91 14.81
N ARG A 50 2.57 14.23 14.71
CA ARG A 50 3.66 15.23 14.54
C ARG A 50 4.80 15.07 15.55
N HIS A 51 4.51 14.61 16.76
CA HIS A 51 5.51 14.35 17.80
C HIS A 51 6.55 13.27 17.39
N LEU A 52 6.20 12.33 16.50
CA LEU A 52 7.15 11.35 15.92
C LEU A 52 8.10 12.00 14.93
N PHE A 53 7.65 13.03 14.21
CA PHE A 53 8.36 13.67 13.09
C PHE A 53 9.14 14.92 13.50
N LYS A 54 8.79 15.53 14.65
CA LYS A 54 9.45 16.74 15.15
C LYS A 54 10.96 16.50 15.31
N ASP A 55 11.75 17.40 14.73
CA ASP A 55 13.22 17.40 14.77
C ASP A 55 13.86 16.10 14.24
N LYS A 56 13.21 15.44 13.27
CA LYS A 56 13.69 14.21 12.61
C LYS A 56 14.11 14.46 11.18
N VAL A 57 15.10 13.70 10.72
CA VAL A 57 15.43 13.56 9.30
C VAL A 57 14.55 12.47 8.71
N VAL A 58 13.75 12.83 7.71
CA VAL A 58 12.76 11.96 7.08
C VAL A 58 13.10 11.80 5.61
N LEU A 59 13.19 10.56 5.15
CA LEU A 59 13.42 10.17 3.76
C LEU A 59 12.13 9.70 3.11
N ASP A 60 11.77 10.29 1.98
CA ASP A 60 10.70 9.82 1.09
C ASP A 60 11.32 9.06 -0.10
N VAL A 61 11.04 7.75 -0.18
CA VAL A 61 11.53 6.87 -1.25
C VAL A 61 10.46 6.72 -2.32
N GLY A 62 10.73 7.27 -3.51
CA GLY A 62 9.77 7.37 -4.62
C GLY A 62 8.80 8.53 -4.40
N SER A 63 9.35 9.74 -4.24
CA SER A 63 8.56 10.91 -3.83
C SER A 63 7.54 11.38 -4.88
N ASP A 64 7.69 10.96 -6.14
CA ASP A 64 6.85 11.36 -7.27
C ASP A 64 6.64 12.89 -7.32
N THR A 65 5.40 13.37 -7.24
CA THR A 65 5.05 14.80 -7.23
C THR A 65 5.26 15.48 -5.87
N SER A 66 5.92 14.81 -4.92
CA SER A 66 6.30 15.32 -3.60
C SER A 66 5.14 15.63 -2.64
N ILE A 67 3.99 14.99 -2.83
CA ILE A 67 2.84 15.20 -1.93
C ILE A 67 3.11 14.71 -0.49
N LEU A 68 3.90 13.63 -0.32
CA LEU A 68 4.33 13.14 0.99
C LEU A 68 5.53 13.94 1.52
N CYS A 69 6.39 14.44 0.62
CA CYS A 69 7.53 15.30 0.95
C CYS A 69 7.17 16.62 1.63
N MET A 70 5.91 17.09 1.60
CA MET A 70 5.51 18.24 2.41
C MET A 70 5.67 18.00 3.93
N PHE A 71 5.88 16.73 4.34
CA PHE A 71 6.20 16.31 5.70
C PHE A 71 7.61 15.71 5.85
N ALA A 72 8.37 15.59 4.75
CA ALA A 72 9.70 14.97 4.72
C ALA A 72 10.80 15.99 4.43
N VAL A 73 12.05 15.63 4.72
CA VAL A 73 13.21 16.53 4.55
C VAL A 73 13.98 16.20 3.28
N ILE A 74 13.98 14.93 2.86
CA ILE A 74 14.71 14.43 1.69
C ILE A 74 13.79 13.55 0.87
N GLY A 75 13.54 13.89 -0.40
CA GLY A 75 12.82 13.06 -1.35
C GLY A 75 13.74 12.50 -2.44
N ILE A 76 13.61 11.22 -2.75
CA ILE A 76 14.29 10.56 -3.88
C ILE A 76 13.25 10.16 -4.91
N GLU A 77 13.48 10.57 -6.17
CA GLU A 77 12.62 10.21 -7.29
C GLU A 77 13.45 9.94 -8.54
N CYS A 78 13.23 8.82 -9.21
CA CYS A 78 14.03 8.44 -10.38
C CYS A 78 13.45 8.95 -11.71
N SER A 79 12.15 9.24 -11.75
CA SER A 79 11.44 9.67 -12.95
C SER A 79 11.53 11.18 -13.18
N SER A 80 10.98 11.65 -14.30
CA SER A 80 10.90 13.08 -14.62
C SER A 80 9.90 13.84 -13.75
N SER A 81 9.07 13.16 -12.93
CA SER A 81 8.16 13.86 -12.01
C SER A 81 8.92 14.66 -10.95
N SER A 82 10.17 14.32 -10.67
CA SER A 82 11.09 15.09 -9.82
C SER A 82 11.17 16.58 -10.21
N ASP A 83 11.11 16.88 -11.50
CA ASP A 83 11.26 18.25 -12.02
C ASP A 83 10.02 19.11 -11.68
N TYR A 84 8.85 18.47 -11.57
CA TYR A 84 7.63 19.10 -11.06
C TYR A 84 7.63 19.16 -9.54
N ALA A 85 8.14 18.11 -8.89
CA ALA A 85 8.25 18.01 -7.44
C ALA A 85 9.05 19.20 -6.85
N VAL A 86 10.19 19.55 -7.46
CA VAL A 86 10.98 20.74 -7.10
C VAL A 86 10.15 22.02 -7.20
N LYS A 87 9.44 22.22 -8.33
CA LYS A 87 8.59 23.40 -8.54
C LYS A 87 7.45 23.49 -7.52
N ILE A 88 6.87 22.35 -7.14
CA ILE A 88 5.80 22.29 -6.13
C ILE A 88 6.36 22.69 -4.76
N VAL A 89 7.54 22.18 -4.39
CA VAL A 89 8.21 22.53 -3.12
C VAL A 89 8.52 24.04 -3.07
N GLU A 90 9.09 24.60 -4.13
CA GLU A 90 9.39 26.03 -4.25
C GLU A 90 8.10 26.89 -4.20
N ALA A 91 7.06 26.50 -4.94
CA ALA A 91 5.78 27.22 -4.96
C ALA A 91 5.10 27.27 -3.58
N ASN A 92 5.32 26.25 -2.74
CA ASN A 92 4.83 26.18 -1.37
C ASN A 92 5.81 26.77 -0.33
N LYS A 93 6.95 27.33 -0.77
CA LYS A 93 7.99 27.92 0.10
C LYS A 93 8.58 26.93 1.10
N LEU A 94 8.70 25.67 0.69
CA LEU A 94 9.26 24.58 1.51
C LEU A 94 10.67 24.17 1.06
N ASP A 95 11.25 24.85 0.08
CA ASP A 95 12.56 24.60 -0.53
C ASP A 95 13.73 24.71 0.44
N HIS A 96 13.56 25.46 1.54
CA HIS A 96 14.54 25.55 2.63
C HIS A 96 14.50 24.34 3.59
N LEU A 97 13.47 23.50 3.52
CA LEU A 97 13.28 22.31 4.37
C LEU A 97 13.36 21.01 3.58
N VAL A 98 12.87 21.02 2.34
CA VAL A 98 12.70 19.81 1.51
C VAL A 98 13.68 19.85 0.36
N THR A 99 14.53 18.82 0.26
CA THR A 99 15.43 18.62 -0.88
C THR A 99 14.97 17.43 -1.71
N ILE A 100 14.81 17.61 -3.02
CA ILE A 100 14.49 16.54 -3.97
C ILE A 100 15.75 16.15 -4.74
N THR A 101 16.11 14.86 -4.69
CA THR A 101 17.25 14.30 -5.42
C THR A 101 16.74 13.38 -6.52
N LYS A 102 17.11 13.69 -7.76
CA LYS A 102 16.72 12.89 -8.93
C LYS A 102 17.69 11.74 -9.14
N GLY A 103 17.16 10.51 -9.14
CA GLY A 103 17.94 9.30 -9.41
C GLY A 103 17.32 8.07 -8.74
N LYS A 104 17.93 6.90 -8.96
CA LYS A 104 17.49 5.67 -8.31
C LYS A 104 17.98 5.62 -6.86
N VAL A 105 17.14 5.13 -5.95
CA VAL A 105 17.48 5.06 -4.52
C VAL A 105 18.72 4.23 -4.25
N GLU A 106 18.97 3.21 -5.06
CA GLU A 106 20.13 2.32 -4.96
C GLU A 106 21.44 2.96 -5.46
N GLU A 107 21.36 4.07 -6.19
CA GLU A 107 22.49 4.74 -6.84
C GLU A 107 22.83 6.10 -6.20
N ILE A 108 22.02 6.58 -5.24
CA ILE A 108 22.16 7.89 -4.62
C ILE A 108 22.88 7.79 -3.27
N GLU A 109 23.80 8.72 -3.04
CA GLU A 109 24.36 8.98 -1.71
C GLU A 109 23.56 10.06 -0.99
N LEU A 110 23.13 9.76 0.24
CA LEU A 110 22.45 10.71 1.09
C LEU A 110 23.46 11.68 1.73
N PRO A 111 23.07 12.95 1.97
CA PRO A 111 23.92 13.93 2.67
C PRO A 111 24.11 13.61 4.16
N VAL A 112 23.43 12.57 4.67
CA VAL A 112 23.48 12.10 6.05
C VAL A 112 23.74 10.59 6.05
N GLU A 113 24.48 10.11 7.06
CA GLU A 113 24.76 8.67 7.21
C GLU A 113 23.48 7.85 7.47
N LYS A 114 22.54 8.42 8.23
CA LYS A 114 21.28 7.75 8.62
C LYS A 114 20.12 8.74 8.65
N VAL A 115 18.94 8.21 8.41
CA VAL A 115 17.66 8.92 8.58
C VAL A 115 16.89 8.32 9.75
N ASN A 116 15.99 9.09 10.35
CA ASN A 116 15.20 8.62 11.49
C ASN A 116 13.92 7.90 11.04
N ILE A 117 13.33 8.33 9.93
CA ILE A 117 12.07 7.83 9.41
C ILE A 117 12.19 7.67 7.90
N ILE A 118 11.68 6.55 7.38
CA ILE A 118 11.46 6.35 5.96
C ILE A 118 9.95 6.35 5.73
N ILE A 119 9.49 7.14 4.76
CA ILE A 119 8.15 7.10 4.22
C ILE A 119 8.23 6.66 2.76
N SER A 120 7.26 5.87 2.32
CA SER A 120 7.19 5.45 0.92
C SER A 120 5.80 4.90 0.61
N LYS A 121 5.30 5.23 -0.57
CA LYS A 121 4.15 4.56 -1.18
C LYS A 121 4.64 3.53 -2.21
N TRP A 122 5.23 2.44 -1.74
CA TRP A 122 5.77 1.34 -2.56
C TRP A 122 4.74 0.30 -3.06
N MET A 123 3.48 0.41 -2.65
CA MET A 123 2.46 -0.60 -2.90
C MET A 123 1.99 -0.60 -4.36
N VAL A 124 2.05 -1.76 -5.02
CA VAL A 124 1.49 -1.99 -6.36
C VAL A 124 0.46 -3.13 -6.34
N HIS A 125 -0.28 -3.30 -7.44
CA HIS A 125 -1.30 -4.35 -7.56
C HIS A 125 -0.73 -5.74 -7.17
N ALA A 126 -1.53 -6.49 -6.38
CA ALA A 126 -1.26 -7.85 -5.90
C ALA A 126 -0.01 -8.10 -5.03
N GLN A 127 0.53 -7.10 -4.33
CA GLN A 127 1.62 -7.36 -3.38
C GLN A 127 1.18 -8.13 -2.13
N HIS A 128 -0.07 -8.00 -1.68
CA HIS A 128 -0.66 -8.89 -0.68
C HIS A 128 -2.08 -9.24 -1.07
N CYS A 129 -2.49 -10.43 -0.65
CA CYS A 129 -3.65 -11.10 -1.16
C CYS A 129 -4.31 -11.87 -0.01
N ALA A 130 -5.62 -11.75 0.13
CA ALA A 130 -6.44 -12.66 0.91
C ALA A 130 -7.76 -12.89 0.18
N LEU A 131 -8.23 -14.11 0.17
CA LEU A 131 -9.65 -14.45 0.18
C LEU A 131 -9.83 -15.18 1.49
N CYS A 132 -10.82 -14.83 2.32
CA CYS A 132 -11.01 -15.44 3.65
C CYS A 132 -9.89 -15.09 4.68
N PRO A 133 -10.05 -15.42 5.98
CA PRO A 133 -9.21 -14.89 7.06
C PRO A 133 -7.74 -15.38 7.04
N ASP A 134 -7.40 -16.31 6.16
CA ASP A 134 -6.03 -16.79 5.99
C ASP A 134 -5.20 -15.75 5.23
N LYS A 135 -4.32 -15.05 5.95
CA LYS A 135 -3.33 -14.16 5.34
C LYS A 135 -2.37 -14.99 4.50
N TRP A 136 -2.33 -14.78 3.18
CA TRP A 136 -1.36 -15.50 2.33
C TRP A 136 0.07 -15.02 2.59
N LEU A 137 0.27 -13.74 2.94
CA LEU A 137 1.57 -13.20 3.34
C LEU A 137 1.36 -12.06 4.35
N GLU A 138 2.19 -12.03 5.38
CA GLU A 138 2.31 -10.92 6.33
C GLU A 138 3.74 -10.36 6.24
N VAL A 139 3.85 -9.04 6.03
CA VAL A 139 5.14 -8.36 5.86
C VAL A 139 5.36 -7.38 6.98
N ASP A 140 6.33 -7.68 7.84
CA ASP A 140 6.93 -6.70 8.73
C ASP A 140 8.08 -5.99 8.00
N ILE A 141 7.84 -4.74 7.61
CA ILE A 141 8.78 -3.91 6.84
C ILE A 141 10.11 -3.68 7.60
N TYR A 142 10.14 -3.84 8.93
CA TYR A 142 11.37 -3.71 9.71
C TYR A 142 12.31 -4.91 9.56
N THR A 143 11.78 -6.09 9.23
CA THR A 143 12.56 -7.34 9.28
C THR A 143 12.55 -8.14 7.98
N VAL A 144 11.60 -7.86 7.07
CA VAL A 144 11.46 -8.59 5.80
C VAL A 144 12.71 -8.47 4.93
N LYS A 145 13.05 -9.57 4.26
CA LYS A 145 14.12 -9.63 3.26
C LYS A 145 13.55 -9.85 1.87
N VAL A 146 14.35 -9.52 0.86
CA VAL A 146 13.99 -9.72 -0.56
C VAL A 146 13.65 -11.19 -0.86
N GLU A 147 14.35 -12.13 -0.23
CA GLU A 147 14.11 -13.57 -0.38
C GLU A 147 12.74 -14.01 0.17
N ASP A 148 12.23 -13.35 1.20
CA ASP A 148 10.92 -13.64 1.81
C ASP A 148 9.75 -13.26 0.88
N LEU A 149 10.00 -12.37 -0.10
CA LEU A 149 9.00 -11.95 -1.09
C LEU A 149 8.79 -12.99 -2.21
N THR A 150 9.59 -14.05 -2.23
CA THR A 150 9.34 -15.26 -3.02
C THR A 150 8.79 -16.33 -2.09
N PHE A 151 7.46 -16.52 -2.12
CA PHE A 151 6.78 -17.36 -1.14
C PHE A 151 5.82 -18.34 -1.80
N THR A 152 5.40 -19.34 -1.04
CA THR A 152 4.25 -20.19 -1.35
C THR A 152 3.51 -20.46 -0.06
N SER A 153 2.23 -20.07 -0.03
CA SER A 153 1.40 -20.13 1.17
C SER A 153 0.16 -20.97 0.94
N PRO A 154 -0.18 -21.89 1.87
CA PRO A 154 -1.44 -22.61 1.81
C PRO A 154 -2.61 -21.67 2.15
N PHE A 155 -3.79 -22.00 1.66
CA PHE A 155 -5.05 -21.34 2.04
C PHE A 155 -6.18 -22.35 2.20
N CYS A 156 -7.16 -22.01 3.06
CA CYS A 156 -8.43 -22.70 3.17
C CYS A 156 -9.60 -21.69 3.14
N LEU A 157 -10.51 -21.83 2.18
CA LEU A 157 -11.68 -20.95 2.03
C LEU A 157 -12.95 -21.72 2.39
N GLN A 158 -13.63 -21.29 3.46
CA GLN A 158 -14.92 -21.85 3.82
C GLN A 158 -16.05 -21.18 3.02
N VAL A 159 -16.85 -21.99 2.34
CA VAL A 159 -18.00 -21.54 1.56
C VAL A 159 -19.13 -21.07 2.47
N LYS A 160 -19.54 -19.80 2.32
CA LYS A 160 -20.59 -19.18 3.15
C LYS A 160 -22.00 -19.29 2.58
N GLN A 161 -22.12 -19.50 1.28
CA GLN A 161 -23.41 -19.63 0.60
C GLN A 161 -23.29 -20.57 -0.61
N ASN A 162 -24.41 -21.15 -1.04
CA ASN A 162 -24.45 -21.94 -2.26
C ASN A 162 -24.27 -21.01 -3.47
N ASP A 163 -23.29 -21.27 -4.32
CA ASP A 163 -22.99 -20.39 -5.45
C ASP A 163 -22.08 -21.04 -6.49
N TYR A 164 -21.83 -20.31 -7.58
CA TYR A 164 -20.80 -20.62 -8.56
C TYR A 164 -19.60 -19.69 -8.38
N VAL A 165 -18.39 -20.26 -8.31
CA VAL A 165 -17.15 -19.48 -8.18
C VAL A 165 -16.32 -19.60 -9.45
N HIS A 166 -16.01 -18.45 -10.04
CA HIS A 166 -15.27 -18.32 -11.30
C HIS A 166 -13.84 -17.80 -11.07
N THR A 167 -13.63 -17.12 -9.95
CA THR A 167 -12.42 -16.34 -9.72
C THR A 167 -11.98 -16.38 -8.26
N GLN A 168 -10.71 -16.08 -8.08
CA GLN A 168 -10.10 -15.79 -6.80
C GLN A 168 -9.71 -14.30 -6.78
N VAL A 169 -9.99 -13.59 -5.68
CA VAL A 169 -9.79 -12.14 -5.57
C VAL A 169 -8.78 -11.80 -4.48
N ALA A 170 -7.66 -11.23 -4.86
CA ALA A 170 -6.65 -10.74 -3.93
C ALA A 170 -6.83 -9.26 -3.59
N TYR A 171 -6.65 -8.94 -2.30
CA TYR A 171 -6.60 -7.59 -1.76
C TYR A 171 -5.58 -7.50 -0.61
N PHE A 172 -5.23 -6.28 -0.19
CA PHE A 172 -4.27 -6.05 0.89
C PHE A 172 -4.78 -5.02 1.91
N ASN A 173 -4.16 -5.07 3.10
CA ASN A 173 -4.34 -4.10 4.16
C ASN A 173 -2.99 -3.44 4.46
N ILE A 174 -3.02 -2.15 4.81
CA ILE A 174 -1.85 -1.39 5.27
C ILE A 174 -2.14 -0.84 6.66
N GLU A 175 -1.17 -1.00 7.56
CA GLU A 175 -1.25 -0.51 8.94
C GLU A 175 -0.03 0.34 9.28
N PHE A 176 -0.27 1.48 9.94
CA PHE A 176 0.79 2.36 10.46
C PHE A 176 0.92 2.17 11.97
N MET A 177 1.58 1.08 12.36
CA MET A 177 1.60 0.55 13.74
C MET A 177 2.16 1.50 14.81
N HIS A 178 2.97 2.47 14.39
CA HIS A 178 3.61 3.45 15.28
C HIS A 178 2.74 4.68 15.58
N CYS A 179 1.55 4.79 14.98
CA CYS A 179 0.64 5.89 15.28
C CYS A 179 -0.01 5.77 16.67
N HIS A 180 -0.23 6.90 17.36
CA HIS A 180 -0.85 6.94 18.69
C HIS A 180 -2.28 6.40 18.71
N LYS A 181 -3.10 6.73 17.71
CA LYS A 181 -4.42 6.11 17.54
C LYS A 181 -4.27 4.85 16.69
N ARG A 182 -4.33 3.69 17.35
CA ARG A 182 -4.27 2.36 16.71
C ARG A 182 -5.61 1.87 16.15
N THR A 183 -6.73 2.49 16.52
CA THR A 183 -8.07 2.02 16.15
C THR A 183 -8.70 2.90 15.07
N GLY A 184 -8.83 2.35 13.85
CA GLY A 184 -9.78 2.78 12.83
C GLY A 184 -9.46 4.02 12.00
N GLY A 185 -8.25 4.61 12.09
CA GLY A 185 -8.00 5.90 11.44
C GLY A 185 -6.62 6.12 10.79
N THR A 186 -5.71 5.15 10.83
CA THR A 186 -4.35 5.37 10.31
C THR A 186 -3.93 4.41 9.20
N GLY A 187 -4.57 3.23 9.07
CA GLY A 187 -4.38 2.30 7.96
C GLY A 187 -5.55 2.30 6.96
N PHE A 188 -5.44 1.49 5.90
CA PHE A 188 -6.51 1.29 4.92
C PHE A 188 -6.54 -0.14 4.39
N SER A 189 -7.67 -0.53 3.82
CA SER A 189 -7.89 -1.84 3.20
C SER A 189 -8.37 -1.69 1.77
N THR A 190 -7.97 -2.61 0.90
CA THR A 190 -8.48 -2.71 -0.48
C THR A 190 -9.50 -3.83 -0.65
N ILE A 191 -10.00 -4.41 0.45
CA ILE A 191 -11.03 -5.46 0.42
C ILE A 191 -12.30 -4.95 -0.28
N PRO A 192 -13.07 -5.81 -1.00
CA PRO A 192 -14.28 -5.37 -1.72
C PRO A 192 -15.31 -4.60 -0.86
N GLU A 193 -15.43 -4.90 0.43
CA GLU A 193 -16.35 -4.24 1.35
C GLU A 193 -15.85 -2.89 1.89
N SER A 194 -14.56 -2.55 1.69
CA SER A 194 -14.00 -1.26 2.09
C SER A 194 -14.27 -0.16 1.08
N LEU A 195 -13.99 1.08 1.48
CA LEU A 195 -14.02 2.21 0.56
C LEU A 195 -13.09 1.96 -0.63
N TYR A 196 -13.51 2.46 -1.80
CA TYR A 196 -12.75 2.30 -3.02
C TYR A 196 -11.33 2.86 -2.85
N THR A 197 -10.36 2.14 -3.40
CA THR A 197 -9.00 2.62 -3.59
C THR A 197 -8.61 2.47 -5.06
N HIS A 198 -7.64 3.26 -5.51
CA HIS A 198 -7.16 3.17 -6.90
C HIS A 198 -6.54 1.80 -7.25
N TRP A 199 -6.14 1.01 -6.25
CA TRP A 199 -5.66 -0.37 -6.44
C TRP A 199 -6.78 -1.39 -6.71
N LYS A 200 -8.03 -1.07 -6.35
CA LYS A 200 -9.17 -2.01 -6.44
C LYS A 200 -8.79 -3.37 -5.82
N GLN A 201 -9.03 -4.45 -6.56
CA GLN A 201 -8.63 -5.82 -6.25
C GLN A 201 -8.03 -6.49 -7.47
N THR A 202 -7.24 -7.52 -7.24
CA THR A 202 -6.67 -8.36 -8.28
C THR A 202 -7.52 -9.61 -8.44
N VAL A 203 -7.95 -9.90 -9.67
CA VAL A 203 -8.83 -11.04 -9.96
C VAL A 203 -8.08 -12.10 -10.76
N PHE A 204 -8.01 -13.31 -10.21
CA PHE A 204 -7.46 -14.51 -10.83
C PHE A 204 -8.61 -15.37 -11.36
N TYR A 205 -8.82 -15.37 -12.67
CA TYR A 205 -9.82 -16.23 -13.30
C TYR A 205 -9.36 -17.68 -13.34
N MET A 206 -10.29 -18.59 -13.08
CA MET A 206 -10.11 -20.02 -13.31
C MET A 206 -10.61 -20.37 -14.72
N GLU A 207 -10.07 -21.43 -15.32
CA GLU A 207 -10.55 -21.93 -16.63
C GLU A 207 -11.97 -22.50 -16.52
N ASP A 208 -12.21 -23.28 -15.46
CA ASP A 208 -13.51 -23.81 -15.07
C ASP A 208 -14.04 -23.11 -13.81
N TYR A 209 -15.36 -23.19 -13.59
CA TYR A 209 -16.00 -22.69 -12.38
C TYR A 209 -16.29 -23.83 -11.38
N LEU A 210 -16.31 -23.49 -10.10
CA LEU A 210 -16.73 -24.41 -9.03
C LEU A 210 -18.22 -24.25 -8.76
N THR A 211 -18.90 -25.37 -8.46
CA THR A 211 -20.28 -25.36 -7.95
C THR A 211 -20.26 -25.73 -6.47
N LEU A 212 -20.60 -24.77 -5.62
CA LEU A 212 -20.34 -24.84 -4.18
C LEU A 212 -21.63 -24.94 -3.35
N LYS A 213 -21.55 -25.64 -2.23
CA LYS A 213 -22.55 -25.62 -1.15
C LYS A 213 -21.96 -25.02 0.13
N THR A 214 -22.84 -24.38 0.90
CA THR A 214 -22.52 -23.80 2.20
C THR A 214 -21.87 -24.83 3.12
N GLY A 215 -20.75 -24.45 3.74
CA GLY A 215 -19.99 -25.29 4.66
C GLY A 215 -18.91 -26.16 4.00
N GLU A 216 -18.85 -26.23 2.66
CA GLU A 216 -17.73 -26.86 1.96
C GLU A 216 -16.46 -26.00 2.04
N GLU A 217 -15.31 -26.60 1.75
CA GLU A 217 -14.00 -25.95 1.88
C GLU A 217 -13.19 -26.09 0.59
N ILE A 218 -12.58 -24.98 0.16
CA ILE A 218 -11.63 -24.93 -0.96
C ILE A 218 -10.23 -24.84 -0.37
N PHE A 219 -9.34 -25.73 -0.77
CA PHE A 219 -7.95 -25.77 -0.32
C PHE A 219 -7.02 -25.43 -1.46
N GLY A 220 -5.84 -24.95 -1.13
CA GLY A 220 -4.84 -24.71 -2.16
C GLY A 220 -3.56 -24.10 -1.64
N THR A 221 -2.73 -23.71 -2.58
CA THR A 221 -1.54 -22.91 -2.33
C THR A 221 -1.46 -21.80 -3.36
N ILE A 222 -1.04 -20.62 -2.94
CA ILE A 222 -0.60 -19.56 -3.84
C ILE A 222 0.89 -19.32 -3.68
N GLY A 223 1.62 -19.40 -4.79
CA GLY A 223 3.01 -18.99 -4.89
C GLY A 223 3.15 -17.68 -5.65
N MET A 224 4.09 -16.84 -5.22
CA MET A 224 4.48 -15.62 -5.95
C MET A 224 6.00 -15.57 -6.04
N ARG A 225 6.52 -15.19 -7.21
CA ARG A 225 7.95 -14.96 -7.43
C ARG A 225 8.20 -13.84 -8.45
N PRO A 226 9.35 -13.16 -8.39
CA PRO A 226 9.76 -12.25 -9.46
C PRO A 226 9.91 -13.00 -10.78
N ASN A 227 9.49 -12.38 -11.89
CA ASN A 227 9.74 -12.93 -13.21
C ASN A 227 11.26 -12.90 -13.53
N ALA A 228 11.75 -13.92 -14.24
CA ALA A 228 13.17 -14.02 -14.57
C ALA A 228 13.66 -13.02 -15.64
N LYS A 229 12.75 -12.45 -16.44
CA LYS A 229 13.09 -11.64 -17.63
C LYS A 229 12.79 -10.15 -17.47
N ASN A 230 11.82 -9.79 -16.64
CA ASN A 230 11.33 -8.43 -16.49
C ASN A 230 10.88 -8.16 -15.04
N TRP A 231 10.32 -6.98 -14.80
CA TRP A 231 9.83 -6.56 -13.48
C TRP A 231 8.48 -7.16 -13.09
N ASP A 232 7.91 -8.06 -13.91
CA ASP A 232 6.62 -8.69 -13.65
C ASP A 232 6.67 -9.62 -12.43
N ARG A 233 5.50 -10.07 -12.00
CA ARG A 233 5.34 -11.12 -10.99
C ARG A 233 4.68 -12.34 -11.60
N ASP A 234 5.28 -13.50 -11.37
CA ASP A 234 4.70 -14.79 -11.73
C ASP A 234 4.01 -15.37 -10.50
N PHE A 235 2.76 -15.80 -10.66
CA PHE A 235 1.97 -16.47 -9.64
C PHE A 235 1.65 -17.89 -10.08
N THR A 236 1.60 -18.82 -9.14
CA THR A 236 1.09 -20.17 -9.35
C THR A 236 0.04 -20.45 -8.28
N ILE A 237 -1.19 -20.73 -8.69
CA ILE A 237 -2.27 -21.10 -7.76
C ILE A 237 -2.60 -22.57 -8.00
N ASN A 238 -2.36 -23.40 -7.00
CA ASN A 238 -2.88 -24.76 -6.92
C ASN A 238 -4.18 -24.72 -6.13
N LEU A 239 -5.26 -25.26 -6.71
CA LEU A 239 -6.56 -25.31 -6.08
C LEU A 239 -7.06 -26.75 -6.07
N HIS A 240 -7.57 -27.15 -4.92
CA HIS A 240 -8.18 -28.45 -4.67
C HIS A 240 -9.53 -28.24 -4.00
N PHE A 241 -10.58 -28.74 -4.64
CA PHE A 241 -11.93 -28.68 -4.14
C PHE A 241 -12.63 -30.02 -4.38
N ARG A 242 -13.16 -30.61 -3.31
CA ARG A 242 -14.01 -31.81 -3.38
C ARG A 242 -15.31 -31.54 -2.64
N GLY A 243 -16.29 -31.04 -3.38
CA GLY A 243 -17.64 -30.81 -2.90
C GLY A 243 -18.60 -31.93 -3.31
N HIS A 244 -19.85 -31.78 -2.92
CA HIS A 244 -20.92 -32.69 -3.28
C HIS A 244 -21.26 -32.63 -4.78
N LEU A 245 -21.17 -31.45 -5.40
CA LEU A 245 -21.62 -31.21 -6.78
C LEU A 245 -20.47 -31.11 -7.78
N CYS A 246 -19.24 -30.96 -7.31
CA CYS A 246 -18.05 -30.73 -8.13
C CYS A 246 -16.81 -31.25 -7.41
N ASP A 247 -15.90 -31.87 -8.15
CA ASP A 247 -14.55 -32.25 -7.70
C ASP A 247 -13.58 -31.67 -8.74
N LEU A 248 -12.73 -30.73 -8.33
CA LEU A 248 -11.77 -30.04 -9.19
C LEU A 248 -10.41 -29.96 -8.49
N SER A 249 -9.37 -30.30 -9.24
CA SER A 249 -7.98 -30.09 -8.85
C SER A 249 -7.24 -29.47 -10.02
N CYS A 250 -6.79 -28.22 -9.88
CA CYS A 250 -6.11 -27.49 -10.95
C CYS A 250 -4.87 -26.75 -10.43
N SER A 251 -3.95 -26.48 -11.36
CA SER A 251 -2.78 -25.64 -11.15
C SER A 251 -2.76 -24.62 -12.27
N THR A 252 -2.81 -23.33 -11.94
CA THR A 252 -2.85 -22.25 -12.94
C THR A 252 -1.73 -21.26 -12.67
N ASP A 253 -0.97 -20.97 -13.73
CA ASP A 253 0.08 -19.96 -13.72
C ASP A 253 -0.46 -18.64 -14.26
N TYR A 254 -0.17 -17.55 -13.54
CA TYR A 254 -0.54 -16.19 -13.93
C TYR A 254 0.71 -15.33 -14.01
N ARG A 255 0.68 -14.34 -14.89
CA ARG A 255 1.71 -13.30 -14.98
C ARG A 255 1.07 -11.94 -14.86
N MET A 256 1.63 -11.11 -13.99
CA MET A 256 1.15 -9.77 -13.73
C MET A 256 2.19 -8.73 -14.12
N CYS A 257 1.77 -7.80 -14.98
CA CYS A 257 2.51 -6.64 -15.42
C CYS A 257 2.26 -5.41 -14.55
#